data_AF-C5M1R3-F1
#
_entry.id   AF-C5M1R3-F1
#
_cell.length_a   1.000
_cell.length_b   1.000
_cell.length_c   1.000
_cell.angle_alpha   90.00
_cell.angle_beta   90.00
_cell.angle_gamma   90.00
#
_symmetry.space_group_name_H-M   'P 1'
#
loop_
_entity.id
_entity.type
_entity.pdbx_description
1 polymer ?
#
loop_
_entity_poly.entity_id
_entity_poly.type
_entity_poly.pdbx_seq_one_letter_code
_entity_poly.pdbx_strand_id
1 'polypeptide(L)'
;MSLQMSLAFCTLIGPMAILLTLVLPLPYVVRQKIVDITFALQKNQNFRVGVVFSIVLMGMQLLDCVQRLRKYADIENPNFPGIDYDRLASKFYSQRNLYLSGAILYLQVAIGTVVTIVRKMVLKEKLFRQSKTNTVDDAAEVEKLKHLIELKQQDIDVFKKQVANLQKAYDTLTPEEKKGKDE
;
A
#
# COMPACT_ATOMS: atom_id res chain seq x y z
N MET A 1 39.06 15.92 -4.01
CA MET A 1 38.22 15.59 -2.84
C MET A 1 38.71 14.27 -2.28
N SER A 2 38.93 14.15 -0.97
CA SER A 2 39.40 12.90 -0.39
C SER A 2 38.39 11.78 -0.66
N LEU A 3 38.87 10.55 -0.89
CA LEU A 3 38.06 9.36 -1.17
C LEU A 3 36.87 9.19 -0.20
N GLN A 4 37.07 9.59 1.06
CA GLN A 4 36.05 9.61 2.10
C GLN A 4 34.86 10.54 1.78
N MET A 5 35.09 11.71 1.17
CA MET A 5 34.00 12.63 0.80
C MET A 5 33.16 12.06 -0.35
N SER A 6 33.81 11.46 -1.34
CA SER A 6 33.11 10.84 -2.47
C SER A 6 32.27 9.64 -2.02
N LEU A 7 32.80 8.82 -1.11
CA LEU A 7 32.09 7.67 -0.58
C LEU A 7 30.86 8.10 0.22
N ALA A 8 31.02 9.08 1.11
CA ALA A 8 29.91 9.61 1.89
C ALA A 8 28.84 10.31 1.02
N PHE A 9 29.26 10.97 -0.06
CA PHE A 9 28.36 11.56 -1.05
C PHE A 9 27.54 10.48 -1.79
N CYS A 10 28.19 9.41 -2.26
CA CYS A 10 27.48 8.30 -2.90
C CYS A 10 26.48 7.61 -1.96
N THR A 11 26.85 7.43 -0.69
CA THR A 11 25.95 6.85 0.32
C THR A 11 24.73 7.73 0.60
N LEU A 12 24.82 9.05 0.38
CA LEU A 12 23.68 9.96 0.51
C LEU A 12 22.84 10.04 -0.76
N ILE A 13 23.47 10.07 -1.94
CA ILE A 13 22.77 10.25 -3.21
C ILE A 13 21.81 9.08 -3.50
N GLY A 14 22.20 7.86 -3.13
CA GLY A 14 21.40 6.65 -3.36
C GLY A 14 20.03 6.70 -2.66
N PRO A 15 19.98 6.83 -1.33
CA PRO A 15 18.74 6.98 -0.58
C PRO A 15 17.89 8.17 -1.03
N MET A 16 18.51 9.31 -1.36
CA MET A 16 17.82 10.48 -1.90
C MET A 16 17.11 10.18 -3.22
N ALA A 17 17.81 9.56 -4.18
CA ALA A 17 17.23 9.22 -5.47
C ALA A 17 16.10 8.19 -5.35
N ILE A 18 16.27 7.18 -4.47
CA ILE A 18 15.23 6.18 -4.19
C ILE A 18 13.99 6.84 -3.60
N LEU A 19 14.16 7.70 -2.59
CA LEU A 19 13.04 8.38 -1.92
C LEU A 19 12.33 9.33 -2.88
N LEU A 20 13.06 10.11 -3.68
CA LEU A 20 12.48 11.00 -4.67
C LEU A 20 11.67 10.23 -5.72
N THR A 21 12.20 9.08 -6.17
CA THR A 21 11.47 8.19 -7.07
C THR A 21 10.21 7.64 -6.38
N LEU A 22 10.27 7.27 -5.09
CA LEU A 22 9.12 6.71 -4.37
C LEU A 22 8.01 7.73 -4.08
N VAL A 23 8.37 9.00 -3.89
CA VAL A 23 7.44 10.10 -3.56
C VAL A 23 6.74 10.66 -4.79
N LEU A 24 7.35 10.54 -5.98
CA LEU A 24 6.75 10.99 -7.22
C LEU A 24 5.35 10.35 -7.41
N PRO A 25 4.35 11.07 -7.95
CA PRO A 25 3.06 10.48 -8.27
C PRO A 25 3.19 9.53 -9.48
N LEU A 26 3.71 8.32 -9.27
CA LEU A 26 3.83 7.31 -10.32
C LEU A 26 2.48 6.66 -10.65
N PRO A 27 2.28 6.21 -11.90
CA PRO A 27 1.10 5.44 -12.28
C PRO A 27 1.05 4.09 -11.55
N TYR A 28 -0.17 3.57 -11.35
CA TYR A 28 -0.44 2.36 -10.57
C TYR A 28 0.44 1.16 -10.96
N VAL A 29 0.62 0.92 -12.27
CA VAL A 29 1.43 -0.20 -12.78
C VAL A 29 2.89 -0.15 -12.32
N VAL A 30 3.46 1.06 -12.17
CA VAL A 30 4.84 1.21 -11.70
C VAL A 30 4.90 1.07 -10.18
N ARG A 31 3.93 1.60 -9.44
CA ARG A 31 3.86 1.39 -7.98
C ARG A 31 3.75 -0.08 -7.61
N GLN A 32 2.96 -0.85 -8.36
CA GLN A 32 2.84 -2.29 -8.16
C GLN A 32 4.19 -2.99 -8.35
N LYS A 33 4.90 -2.71 -9.45
CA LYS A 33 6.25 -3.26 -9.69
C LYS A 33 7.25 -2.87 -8.61
N ILE A 34 7.25 -1.61 -8.15
CA ILE A 34 8.11 -1.14 -7.06
C ILE A 34 7.82 -1.94 -5.79
N VAL A 35 6.55 -2.16 -5.44
CA VAL A 35 6.17 -2.94 -4.26
C VAL A 35 6.60 -4.41 -4.40
N ASP A 36 6.43 -5.00 -5.58
CA ASP A 36 6.82 -6.40 -5.84
C ASP A 36 8.34 -6.59 -5.75
N ILE A 37 9.12 -5.67 -6.33
CA ILE A 37 10.59 -5.64 -6.23
C ILE A 37 11.00 -5.46 -4.77
N THR A 38 10.38 -4.51 -4.05
CA THR A 38 10.69 -4.26 -2.65
C THR A 38 10.40 -5.48 -1.78
N PHE A 39 9.29 -6.18 -2.06
CA PHE A 39 8.94 -7.42 -1.37
C PHE A 39 9.94 -8.54 -1.67
N ALA A 40 10.35 -8.69 -2.93
CA ALA A 40 11.38 -9.67 -3.33
C ALA A 40 12.72 -9.40 -2.63
N LEU A 41 13.13 -8.13 -2.54
CA LEU A 41 14.33 -7.71 -1.81
C LEU A 41 14.20 -7.99 -0.31
N GLN A 42 13.09 -7.63 0.33
CA GLN A 42 12.87 -7.85 1.76
C GLN A 42 12.71 -9.33 2.13
N LYS A 43 12.24 -10.17 1.21
CA LYS A 43 12.15 -11.62 1.40
C LYS A 43 13.54 -12.25 1.52
N ASN A 44 14.56 -11.66 0.90
CA ASN A 44 15.92 -12.15 1.02
C ASN A 44 16.51 -11.79 2.40
N GLN A 45 16.82 -12.82 3.20
CA GLN A 45 17.38 -12.66 4.54
C GLN A 45 18.71 -11.88 4.52
N ASN A 46 19.56 -12.14 3.52
CA ASN A 46 20.87 -11.48 3.40
C ASN A 46 20.71 -9.96 3.20
N PHE A 47 19.72 -9.56 2.40
CA PHE A 47 19.43 -8.15 2.18
C PHE A 47 18.90 -7.48 3.45
N ARG A 48 17.99 -8.14 4.18
CA ARG A 48 17.45 -7.62 5.45
C ARG A 48 18.55 -7.41 6.49
N VAL A 49 19.44 -8.39 6.63
CA VAL A 49 20.59 -8.28 7.54
C VAL A 49 21.51 -7.14 7.10
N GLY A 50 21.80 -7.01 5.80
CA GLY A 50 22.62 -5.91 5.27
C GLY A 50 22.04 -4.52 5.55
N VAL A 51 20.73 -4.33 5.40
CA VAL A 51 20.05 -3.06 5.70
C VAL A 51 20.12 -2.75 7.19
N VAL A 52 19.82 -3.71 8.07
CA VAL A 52 19.91 -3.51 9.53
C VAL A 52 21.34 -3.21 9.96
N PHE A 53 22.31 -3.95 9.43
CA PHE A 53 23.72 -3.72 9.69
C PHE A 53 24.17 -2.32 9.25
N SER A 54 23.74 -1.85 8.07
CA SER A 54 24.02 -0.49 7.60
C SER A 54 23.42 0.59 8.50
N ILE A 55 22.19 0.39 8.98
CA ILE A 55 21.53 1.31 9.93
C ILE A 55 22.30 1.37 11.25
N VAL A 56 22.70 0.21 11.80
CA VAL A 56 23.47 0.14 13.05
C VAL A 56 24.83 0.82 12.90
N LEU A 57 25.55 0.58 11.80
CA LEU A 57 26.83 1.24 11.52
C LEU A 57 26.69 2.75 11.41
N MET A 58 25.70 3.25 10.68
CA MET A 58 25.46 4.69 10.60
C MET A 58 25.02 5.29 11.94
N GLY A 59 24.25 4.55 12.74
CA GLY A 59 23.92 4.92 14.11
C GLY A 59 25.16 5.05 15.00
N MET A 60 26.10 4.10 14.91
CA MET A 60 27.36 4.15 15.64
C MET A 60 28.22 5.34 15.18
N GLN A 61 28.29 5.61 13.88
CA GLN A 61 29.02 6.76 13.33
C GLN A 61 28.40 8.09 13.80
N LEU A 62 27.07 8.18 13.86
CA LEU A 62 26.38 9.34 14.41
C LEU A 62 26.75 9.56 15.88
N LEU A 63 26.75 8.50 16.70
CA LEU A 63 27.13 8.57 18.11
C LEU A 63 28.61 8.98 18.30
N ASP A 64 29.54 8.43 17.51
CA ASP A 64 30.95 8.84 17.53
C ASP A 64 31.10 10.33 17.21
N CYS A 65 30.39 10.82 16.18
CA CYS A 65 30.41 12.24 15.84
C CYS A 65 29.85 13.13 16.97
N VAL A 66 28.78 12.71 17.65
CA VAL A 66 28.23 13.43 18.82
C VAL A 66 29.24 13.47 19.96
N GLN A 67 29.87 12.33 20.28
CA GLN A 67 30.87 12.25 21.35
C GLN A 67 32.09 13.14 21.06
N ARG A 68 32.60 13.11 19.82
CA ARG A 68 33.68 14.01 19.38
C ARG A 68 33.28 15.47 19.48
N LEU A 69 32.08 15.83 19.02
CA LEU A 69 31.64 17.22 19.05
C LEU A 69 31.49 17.75 20.49
N ARG A 70 31.02 16.91 21.43
CA ARG A 70 30.99 17.25 22.87
C ARG A 70 32.38 17.48 23.44
N LYS A 71 33.36 16.63 23.10
CA LYS A 71 34.76 16.81 23.51
C LYS A 71 35.36 18.13 23.02
N TYR A 72 34.91 18.63 21.86
CA TYR A 72 35.37 19.89 21.28
C TYR A 72 34.48 21.10 21.65
N ALA A 73 33.45 20.93 22.50
CA ALA A 73 32.59 22.01 22.96
C ALA A 73 33.30 22.93 23.97
N ASP A 74 34.15 22.36 24.84
CA ASP A 74 34.89 23.10 25.87
C ASP A 74 35.99 24.02 25.32
N ILE A 75 36.26 23.98 24.00
CA ILE A 75 37.26 24.83 23.34
C ILE A 75 36.80 26.29 23.23
N GLU A 76 35.50 26.57 23.37
CA GLU A 76 34.96 27.93 23.37
C GLU A 76 35.23 28.71 24.67
N ASN A 77 35.90 28.10 25.66
CA ASN A 77 36.24 28.79 26.90
C ASN A 77 37.36 29.83 26.65
N PRO A 78 37.11 31.13 26.85
CA PRO A 78 38.07 32.21 26.53
C PRO A 78 39.36 32.19 27.38
N ASN A 79 39.46 31.28 28.36
CA ASN A 79 40.60 31.15 29.26
C ASN A 79 41.76 30.29 28.70
N PHE A 80 41.65 29.70 27.50
CA PHE A 80 42.75 28.98 26.85
C PHE A 80 43.42 29.84 25.77
N PRO A 81 44.65 30.34 25.98
CA PRO A 81 45.36 31.13 25.00
C PRO A 81 46.00 30.19 23.96
N GLY A 82 45.29 29.96 22.85
CA GLY A 82 45.82 29.19 21.72
C GLY A 82 44.70 28.59 20.87
N ILE A 83 44.36 29.25 19.76
CA ILE A 83 43.47 28.67 18.75
C ILE A 83 44.28 27.59 18.01
N ASP A 84 44.19 26.34 18.46
CA ASP A 84 44.71 25.20 17.71
C ASP A 84 43.87 25.01 16.45
N TYR A 85 44.34 25.52 15.30
CA TYR A 85 43.67 25.37 14.00
C TYR A 85 43.33 23.91 13.66
N ASP A 86 44.15 22.96 14.11
CA ASP A 86 43.90 21.51 13.93
C ASP A 86 42.68 21.01 14.71
N ARG A 87 42.46 21.53 15.93
CA ARG A 87 41.28 21.21 16.73
C ARG A 87 40.03 21.84 16.15
N LEU A 88 40.14 23.07 15.66
CA LEU A 88 39.04 23.76 15.00
C LEU A 88 38.63 23.05 13.70
N ALA A 89 39.61 22.64 12.88
CA ALA A 89 39.37 21.81 11.70
C ALA A 89 38.69 20.47 12.07
N SER A 90 39.16 19.80 13.13
CA SER A 90 38.57 18.56 13.62
C SER A 90 37.11 18.72 14.09
N LYS A 91 36.77 19.86 14.71
CA LYS A 91 35.39 20.24 15.07
C LYS A 91 34.52 20.37 13.81
N PHE A 92 34.99 21.12 12.80
CA PHE A 92 34.26 21.27 11.54
C PHE A 92 34.03 19.95 10.81
N TYR A 93 35.04 19.06 10.76
CA TYR A 93 34.87 17.75 10.15
C TYR A 93 33.86 16.88 10.89
N SER A 94 33.87 16.91 12.23
CA SER A 94 32.93 16.16 13.06
C SER A 94 31.49 16.68 12.91
N GLN A 95 31.31 18.01 12.89
CA GLN A 95 30.02 18.64 12.63
C GLN A 95 29.49 18.27 11.23
N ARG A 96 30.38 18.22 10.23
CA ARG A 96 30.02 17.87 8.87
C ARG A 96 29.53 16.43 8.75
N ASN A 97 30.29 15.51 9.33
CA ASN A 97 29.99 14.09 9.29
C ASN A 97 28.75 13.75 10.15
N LEU A 98 28.46 14.54 11.19
CA LEU A 98 27.26 14.41 12.01
C LEU A 98 25.98 14.67 11.21
N TYR A 99 25.88 15.82 10.51
CA TYR A 99 24.68 16.12 9.73
C TYR A 99 24.49 15.11 8.61
N LEU A 100 25.59 14.65 8.01
CA LEU A 100 25.55 13.74 6.88
C LEU A 100 25.07 12.34 7.29
N SER A 101 25.62 11.81 8.38
CA SER A 101 25.17 10.53 8.95
C SER A 101 23.72 10.60 9.45
N GLY A 102 23.33 11.72 10.08
CA GLY A 102 21.95 11.98 10.48
C GLY A 102 20.98 12.03 9.30
N ALA A 103 21.34 12.72 8.21
CA ALA A 103 20.53 12.78 7.00
C ALA A 103 20.35 11.40 6.36
N ILE A 104 21.41 10.59 6.29
CA ILE A 104 21.32 9.23 5.75
C ILE A 104 20.39 8.34 6.59
N LEU A 105 20.52 8.39 7.93
CA LEU A 105 19.63 7.64 8.82
C LEU A 105 18.17 8.07 8.68
N TYR A 106 17.92 9.38 8.61
CA TYR A 106 16.59 9.92 8.37
C TYR A 106 15.99 9.40 7.06
N LEU A 107 16.77 9.45 5.97
CA LEU A 107 16.33 8.96 4.66
C LEU A 107 16.01 7.47 4.68
N GLN A 108 16.80 6.64 5.37
CA GLN A 108 16.53 5.20 5.49
C GLN A 108 15.18 4.92 6.17
N VAL A 109 14.90 5.62 7.27
CA VAL A 109 13.60 5.50 7.97
C VAL A 109 12.46 5.98 7.07
N ALA A 110 12.64 7.13 6.42
CA ALA A 110 11.64 7.71 5.52
C ALA A 110 11.31 6.77 4.34
N ILE A 111 12.31 6.12 3.74
CA ILE A 111 12.09 5.10 2.70
C ILE A 111 11.18 3.99 3.22
N GLY A 112 11.45 3.45 4.42
CA GLY A 112 10.62 2.40 5.02
C GLY A 112 9.16 2.84 5.23
N THR A 113 8.95 4.09 5.67
CA THR A 113 7.62 4.67 5.82
C THR A 113 6.90 4.80 4.48
N VAL A 114 7.57 5.37 3.46
CA VAL A 114 6.96 5.59 2.15
C VAL A 114 6.65 4.26 1.45
N VAL A 115 7.54 3.27 1.51
CA VAL A 115 7.27 1.90 1.03
C VAL A 115 5.99 1.34 1.66
N THR A 116 5.83 1.51 2.97
CA THR A 116 4.64 1.04 3.69
C THR A 116 3.36 1.74 3.21
N ILE A 117 3.43 3.05 2.99
CA ILE A 117 2.31 3.84 2.46
C ILE A 117 1.95 3.39 1.05
N VAL A 118 2.94 3.26 0.16
CA VAL A 118 2.74 2.80 -1.22
C VAL A 118 2.12 1.41 -1.25
N ARG A 119 2.60 0.48 -0.40
CA ARG A 119 2.02 -0.86 -0.27
C ARG A 119 0.54 -0.82 0.13
N LYS A 120 0.19 0.00 1.12
CA LYS A 120 -1.22 0.18 1.54
C LYS A 120 -2.06 0.77 0.42
N MET A 121 -1.53 1.72 -0.35
CA MET A 121 -2.23 2.34 -1.47
C MET A 121 -2.50 1.33 -2.59
N VAL A 122 -1.49 0.55 -2.99
CA VAL A 122 -1.64 -0.49 -4.03
C VAL A 122 -2.68 -1.54 -3.60
N LEU A 123 -2.65 -1.95 -2.33
CA LEU A 123 -3.63 -2.91 -1.80
C LEU A 123 -5.05 -2.36 -1.82
N LYS A 124 -5.26 -1.09 -1.43
CA LYS A 124 -6.57 -0.42 -1.51
C LYS A 124 -7.07 -0.30 -2.94
N GLU A 125 -6.22 0.06 -3.88
CA GLU A 125 -6.62 0.18 -5.28
C GLU A 125 -6.96 -1.19 -5.89
N LYS A 126 -6.23 -2.26 -5.51
CA LYS A 126 -6.57 -3.63 -5.91
C LYS A 126 -7.95 -4.05 -5.40
N LEU A 127 -8.25 -3.79 -4.12
CA LEU A 127 -9.57 -4.08 -3.54
C LEU A 127 -10.69 -3.28 -4.22
N PHE A 128 -10.46 -2.00 -4.52
CA PHE A 128 -11.43 -1.15 -5.21
C PHE A 128 -11.71 -1.61 -6.65
N ARG A 129 -10.69 -2.10 -7.36
CA ARG A 129 -10.88 -2.68 -8.70
C ARG A 129 -11.66 -3.99 -8.64
N GLN A 130 -11.35 -4.85 -7.66
CA GLN A 130 -12.09 -6.10 -7.44
C GLN A 130 -13.54 -5.85 -7.06
N SER A 131 -13.83 -4.89 -6.17
CA SER A 131 -15.20 -4.55 -5.82
C SER A 131 -15.97 -4.00 -7.02
N LYS A 132 -15.33 -3.20 -7.88
CA LYS A 132 -15.94 -2.73 -9.13
C LYS A 132 -16.26 -3.88 -10.10
N THR A 133 -15.33 -4.82 -10.28
CA THR A 133 -15.58 -6.00 -11.12
C THR A 133 -16.76 -6.82 -10.58
N ASN A 134 -16.78 -7.08 -9.27
CA ASN A 134 -17.89 -7.81 -8.65
C ASN A 134 -19.23 -7.08 -8.80
N THR A 135 -19.26 -5.75 -8.65
CA THR A 135 -20.52 -4.99 -8.87
C THR A 135 -21.00 -5.01 -10.32
N VAL A 136 -20.10 -5.16 -11.30
CA VAL A 136 -20.48 -5.25 -12.72
C VAL A 136 -21.00 -6.66 -13.04
N ASP A 137 -20.37 -7.70 -12.51
CA ASP A 137 -20.87 -9.08 -12.63
C ASP A 137 -22.21 -9.24 -11.91
N ASP A 138 -22.34 -8.73 -10.68
CA ASP A 138 -23.60 -8.74 -9.94
C ASP A 138 -24.70 -7.96 -10.69
N ALA A 139 -24.40 -6.81 -11.29
CA ALA A 139 -25.38 -6.05 -12.06
C ALA A 139 -25.87 -6.83 -13.31
N ALA A 140 -24.95 -7.50 -14.02
CA ALA A 140 -25.27 -8.31 -15.18
C ALA A 140 -26.04 -9.60 -14.82
N GLU A 141 -25.72 -10.24 -13.69
CA GLU A 141 -26.47 -11.38 -13.17
C GLU A 141 -27.85 -10.98 -12.67
N VAL A 142 -27.97 -9.85 -11.97
CA VAL A 142 -29.25 -9.32 -11.48
C VAL A 142 -30.20 -9.00 -12.64
N GLU A 143 -29.70 -8.48 -13.76
CA GLU A 143 -30.52 -8.22 -14.95
C GLU A 143 -31.02 -9.53 -15.60
N LYS A 144 -30.17 -10.54 -15.74
CA LYS A 144 -30.57 -11.87 -16.22
C LYS A 144 -31.60 -12.52 -15.30
N LEU A 145 -31.40 -12.45 -13.98
CA LEU A 145 -32.32 -13.00 -12.98
C LEU A 145 -33.67 -12.30 -13.04
N LYS A 146 -33.72 -10.98 -13.21
CA LYS A 146 -34.97 -10.22 -13.41
C LYS A 146 -35.73 -10.67 -14.65
N HIS A 147 -35.05 -10.82 -15.78
CA HIS A 147 -35.67 -11.30 -17.02
C HIS A 147 -36.20 -12.73 -16.87
N LEU A 148 -35.48 -13.60 -16.15
CA LEU A 148 -35.93 -14.97 -15.87
C LEU A 148 -37.19 -14.99 -15.00
N ILE A 149 -37.26 -14.12 -13.98
CA ILE A 149 -38.43 -13.97 -13.12
C ILE A 149 -39.63 -13.50 -13.94
N GLU A 150 -39.45 -12.54 -14.84
CA GLU A 150 -40.53 -12.02 -15.69
C GLU A 150 -41.09 -13.10 -16.63
N LEU A 151 -40.21 -13.87 -17.28
CA LEU A 151 -40.60 -15.05 -18.08
C LEU A 151 -41.37 -16.08 -17.25
N LYS A 152 -40.87 -16.42 -16.06
CA LYS A 152 -41.55 -17.36 -15.17
C LYS A 152 -42.90 -16.84 -14.70
N GLN A 153 -43.04 -15.54 -14.48
CA GLN A 153 -44.31 -14.95 -14.11
C GLN A 153 -45.34 -15.03 -15.25
N GLN A 154 -44.91 -14.79 -16.49
CA GLN A 154 -45.76 -14.98 -17.67
C GLN A 154 -46.19 -16.44 -17.83
N ASP A 155 -45.27 -17.39 -17.66
CA ASP A 155 -45.59 -18.83 -17.71
C ASP A 155 -46.63 -19.20 -16.65
N ILE A 156 -46.50 -18.70 -15.42
CA ILE A 156 -47.46 -18.94 -14.34
C ILE A 156 -48.85 -18.41 -14.70
N ASP A 157 -48.93 -17.22 -15.29
CA ASP A 157 -50.22 -16.63 -15.70
C ASP A 157 -50.86 -17.40 -16.86
N VAL A 158 -50.06 -17.90 -17.79
CA VAL A 158 -50.54 -18.80 -18.85
C VAL A 158 -51.04 -20.11 -18.25
N PHE A 159 -50.30 -20.72 -17.33
CA PHE A 159 -50.73 -21.95 -16.66
C PHE A 159 -52.00 -21.75 -15.85
N LYS A 160 -52.16 -20.62 -15.13
CA LYS A 160 -53.41 -20.29 -14.45
C LYS A 160 -54.59 -20.20 -15.41
N LYS A 161 -54.42 -19.57 -16.58
CA LYS A 161 -55.45 -19.51 -17.62
C LYS A 161 -55.80 -20.90 -18.16
N GLN A 162 -54.80 -21.74 -18.40
CA GLN A 162 -55.01 -23.12 -18.86
C GLN A 162 -55.77 -23.94 -17.81
N VAL A 163 -55.39 -23.87 -16.53
CA VAL A 163 -56.08 -24.54 -15.43
C VAL A 163 -57.52 -24.03 -15.30
N ALA A 164 -57.76 -22.72 -15.39
CA ALA A 164 -59.11 -22.15 -15.33
C ALA A 164 -59.99 -22.62 -16.52
N ASN A 165 -59.41 -22.72 -17.72
CA ASN A 165 -60.11 -23.25 -18.89
C ASN A 165 -60.40 -24.74 -18.75
N LEU A 166 -59.46 -25.52 -18.22
CA LEU A 166 -59.65 -26.95 -17.90
C LEU A 166 -60.73 -27.16 -16.85
N GLN A 167 -60.74 -26.35 -15.79
CA GLN A 167 -61.76 -26.40 -14.73
C GLN A 167 -63.16 -26.12 -15.32
N LYS A 168 -63.29 -25.06 -16.15
CA LYS A 168 -64.54 -24.77 -16.85
C LYS A 168 -64.99 -25.92 -17.75
N ALA A 169 -64.06 -26.53 -18.49
CA ALA A 169 -64.37 -27.67 -19.36
C ALA A 169 -64.86 -28.88 -18.53
N TYR A 170 -64.22 -29.14 -17.38
CA TYR A 170 -64.63 -30.19 -16.44
C TYR A 170 -66.01 -29.94 -15.83
N ASP A 171 -66.29 -28.70 -15.41
CA ASP A 171 -67.59 -28.30 -14.87
C ASP A 171 -68.71 -28.42 -15.92
N THR A 172 -68.44 -28.12 -17.20
CA THR A 172 -69.41 -28.36 -18.29
C THR A 172 -69.62 -29.82 -18.64
N LEU A 173 -68.64 -30.70 -18.40
CA LEU A 173 -68.73 -32.14 -18.65
C LEU A 173 -69.35 -32.92 -17.48
N THR A 174 -69.48 -32.28 -16.32
CA THR A 174 -70.17 -32.84 -15.16
C THR A 174 -71.61 -32.29 -15.15
N PRO A 175 -72.63 -33.06 -15.57
CA PRO A 175 -74.00 -32.59 -15.45
C PRO A 175 -74.31 -32.33 -13.97
N GLU A 176 -74.80 -31.12 -13.65
CA GLU A 176 -75.39 -30.89 -12.33
C GLU A 176 -76.54 -31.89 -12.13
N GLU A 177 -76.31 -32.96 -11.36
CA GLU A 177 -77.40 -33.62 -10.65
C GLU A 177 -77.94 -32.62 -9.62
N LYS A 178 -78.79 -31.69 -10.07
CA LYS A 178 -79.78 -31.06 -9.20
C LYS A 178 -80.69 -32.17 -8.70
N LYS A 179 -80.34 -32.78 -7.56
CA LYS A 179 -81.31 -33.41 -6.68
C LYS A 179 -82.21 -32.31 -6.13
N GLY A 180 -83.21 -31.95 -6.93
CA GLY A 180 -84.40 -31.25 -6.46
C GLY A 180 -85.09 -32.14 -5.44
N LYS A 181 -85.03 -31.68 -4.19
CA LYS A 181 -85.93 -32.07 -3.12
C LYS A 181 -87.24 -31.30 -3.35
N ASP A 182 -88.34 -31.97 -3.02
CA ASP A 182 -89.66 -31.43 -2.67
C ASP A 182 -90.79 -31.61 -3.71
N GLU A 183 -91.80 -32.35 -3.22
CA GLU A 183 -93.21 -32.61 -3.63
C GLU A 183 -93.52 -33.52 -4.83
#